data_AF-A0A7C7KVN6-F1
#
_entry.id   AF-A0A7C7KVN6-F1
#
_cell.length_a   1.000
_cell.length_b   1.000
_cell.length_c   1.000
_cell.angle_alpha   90.00
_cell.angle_beta   90.00
_cell.angle_gamma   90.00
#
_symmetry.space_group_name_H-M   'P 1'
#
loop_
_entity.id
_entity.type
_entity.pdbx_description
1 polymer ?
#
loop_
_entity_poly.entity_id
_entity_poly.type
_entity_poly.pdbx_seq_one_letter_code
_entity_poly.pdbx_strand_id
1 'polypeptide(L)'
;MPTCIMRRTCGDYVVIEHNGDVYACDFFVEPEWKFGNLLERPLSELLRSERARQFKQRKRQLAPECKRCRWLRLCYGGCPKYRLFNGGVDRTNYFCIAYKRFFAHAHRRYLRLAERIM
;
A
#
# COMPACT_ATOMS: atom_id res chain seq x y z
N MET A 1 -2.97 -11.05 -9.77
CA MET A 1 -3.06 -10.24 -8.53
C MET A 1 -2.46 -8.86 -8.79
N PRO A 2 -3.15 -7.72 -8.53
CA PRO A 2 -2.51 -6.42 -8.62
C PRO A 2 -1.39 -6.26 -7.58
N THR A 3 -0.37 -5.47 -7.91
CA THR A 3 0.80 -5.24 -7.04
C THR A 3 0.42 -4.52 -5.74
N CYS A 4 1.21 -4.66 -4.67
CA CYS A 4 0.91 -4.14 -3.33
C CYS A 4 0.53 -2.65 -3.32
N ILE A 5 1.21 -1.81 -4.11
CA ILE A 5 0.92 -0.36 -4.18
C ILE A 5 -0.50 -0.05 -4.67
N MET A 6 -1.11 -0.94 -5.47
CA MET A 6 -2.46 -0.78 -6.04
C MET A 6 -3.54 -1.54 -5.25
N ARG A 7 -3.22 -2.11 -4.09
CA ARG A 7 -4.21 -2.76 -3.21
C ARG A 7 -4.98 -1.76 -2.35
N ARG A 8 -6.14 -2.19 -1.84
CA ARG A 8 -6.94 -1.40 -0.88
C ARG A 8 -6.27 -1.22 0.49
N THR A 9 -5.40 -2.14 0.90
CA THR A 9 -4.66 -2.13 2.17
C THR A 9 -3.19 -2.46 1.94
N CYS A 10 -2.31 -2.08 2.87
CA CYS A 10 -0.94 -2.60 2.90
C CYS A 10 -0.91 -4.01 3.52
N GLY A 11 0.28 -4.62 3.58
CA GLY A 11 0.53 -5.86 4.32
C GLY A 11 0.40 -7.14 3.50
N ASP A 12 0.66 -7.07 2.19
CA ASP A 12 0.74 -8.25 1.30
C ASP A 12 1.97 -9.12 1.59
N TYR A 13 3.02 -8.54 2.19
CA TYR A 13 4.25 -9.20 2.59
C TYR A 13 4.81 -8.51 3.84
N VAL A 14 5.89 -9.06 4.40
CA VAL A 14 6.68 -8.48 5.50
C VAL A 14 8.16 -8.55 5.18
N VAL A 15 8.96 -7.75 5.88
CA VAL A 15 10.41 -7.87 5.90
C VAL A 15 10.82 -8.58 7.18
N ILE A 16 11.78 -9.48 7.08
CA ILE A 16 12.38 -10.18 8.21
C ILE A 16 13.87 -9.89 8.12
N GLU A 17 14.40 -9.14 9.09
CA GLU A 17 15.82 -8.81 9.17
C GLU A 17 16.63 -10.02 9.65
N HIS A 18 17.95 -9.95 9.46
CA HIS A 18 18.87 -11.05 9.79
C HIS A 18 18.82 -11.46 11.28
N ASN A 19 18.40 -10.55 12.17
CA ASN A 19 18.23 -10.80 13.60
C ASN A 19 16.85 -11.38 13.97
N GLY A 20 15.99 -11.66 12.99
CA GLY A 20 14.64 -12.15 13.17
C GLY A 20 13.58 -11.07 13.34
N ASP A 21 13.94 -9.78 13.37
CA ASP A 21 12.96 -8.70 13.51
C ASP A 21 12.03 -8.61 12.30
N VAL A 22 10.73 -8.55 12.55
CA VAL A 22 9.70 -8.53 11.51
C VAL A 22 9.11 -7.13 11.38
N TYR A 23 9.13 -6.59 10.16
CA TYR A 23 8.64 -5.25 9.81
C TYR A 23 7.57 -5.29 8.73
N ALA A 24 6.85 -4.18 8.60
CA ALA A 24 5.69 -4.08 7.76
C ALA A 24 5.98 -4.17 6.24
N CYS A 25 7.06 -3.55 5.78
CA CYS A 25 7.57 -3.65 4.41
C CYS A 25 8.97 -3.00 4.31
N ASP A 26 9.60 -3.12 3.14
CA ASP A 26 10.95 -2.57 2.83
C ASP A 26 11.09 -1.05 3.03
N PHE A 27 10.03 -0.28 2.79
CA PHE A 27 10.03 1.17 3.00
C PHE A 27 9.85 1.63 4.46
N PHE A 28 9.47 0.73 5.37
CA PHE A 28 9.10 1.06 6.75
C PHE A 28 9.78 0.10 7.74
N VAL A 29 11.10 -0.07 7.60
CA VAL A 29 11.96 -0.80 8.54
C VAL A 29 12.40 0.17 9.66
N GLU A 30 11.42 0.59 10.46
CA GLU A 30 11.58 1.56 11.55
C GLU A 30 11.04 0.95 12.84
N PRO A 31 11.57 1.28 14.04
CA PRO A 31 11.09 0.72 15.31
C PRO A 31 9.58 0.87 15.53
N GLU A 32 9.01 1.97 15.02
CA GLU A 32 7.58 2.26 15.04
C GLU A 32 6.74 1.22 14.29
N TRP A 33 7.31 0.52 13.31
CA TRP A 33 6.61 -0.44 12.46
C TRP A 33 7.15 -1.87 12.61
N LYS A 34 7.90 -2.13 13.68
CA LYS A 34 8.31 -3.49 14.11
C LYS A 34 7.10 -4.24 14.67
N PHE A 35 6.80 -5.41 14.11
CA PHE A 35 5.72 -6.29 14.56
C PHE A 35 6.18 -7.20 15.71
N GLY A 36 7.48 -7.48 15.80
CA GLY A 36 8.12 -8.30 16.83
C GLY A 36 9.36 -8.99 16.27
N ASN A 37 9.74 -10.13 16.87
CA ASN A 37 10.84 -10.96 16.40
C ASN A 37 10.34 -12.40 16.16
N LEU A 38 10.70 -12.98 15.02
CA LEU A 38 10.27 -14.32 14.58
C LEU A 38 10.85 -15.44 15.44
N LEU A 39 12.02 -15.21 16.07
CA LEU A 39 12.66 -16.18 16.95
C LEU A 39 11.94 -16.32 18.29
N GLU A 40 11.09 -15.34 18.65
CA GLU A 40 10.34 -15.32 19.90
C GLU A 40 8.90 -15.82 19.74
N ARG A 41 8.25 -15.50 18.60
CA ARG A 41 6.82 -15.75 18.38
C ARG A 41 6.54 -16.17 16.94
N PRO A 42 5.53 -17.05 16.70
CA PRO A 42 5.16 -17.46 15.35
C PRO A 42 4.78 -16.27 14.47
N LEU A 43 5.20 -16.30 13.20
CA LEU A 43 4.90 -15.22 12.24
C LEU A 43 3.40 -14.88 12.18
N SER A 44 2.54 -15.90 12.25
CA SER A 44 1.08 -15.71 12.22
C SER A 44 0.54 -14.85 13.37
N GLU A 45 1.20 -14.86 14.53
CA GLU A 45 0.85 -13.99 15.65
C GLU A 45 1.32 -12.56 15.38
N LEU A 46 2.58 -12.40 14.94
CA LEU A 46 3.16 -11.09 14.59
C LEU A 46 2.33 -10.36 13.54
N LEU A 47 1.84 -11.08 12.52
CA LEU A 47 0.98 -10.55 11.45
C LEU A 47 -0.42 -10.12 11.92
N ARG A 48 -0.85 -10.60 13.10
CA ARG A 48 -2.12 -10.25 13.77
C ARG A 48 -1.93 -9.23 14.90
N SER A 49 -0.70 -8.82 15.17
CA SER A 49 -0.38 -7.79 16.18
C SER A 49 -1.15 -6.50 15.92
N GLU A 50 -1.37 -5.74 16.99
CA GLU A 50 -2.02 -4.42 16.87
C GLU A 50 -1.24 -3.49 15.96
N ARG A 51 0.10 -3.54 15.99
CA ARG A 51 0.95 -2.74 15.11
C ARG A 51 0.74 -3.09 13.63
N ALA A 52 0.64 -4.37 13.30
CA ALA A 52 0.35 -4.81 11.94
C ALA A 52 -1.03 -4.32 11.48
N ARG A 53 -2.05 -4.36 12.35
CA ARG A 53 -3.39 -3.83 12.03
C ARG A 53 -3.35 -2.33 11.76
N GLN A 54 -2.70 -1.55 12.64
CA GLN A 54 -2.56 -0.11 12.49
C GLN A 54 -1.86 0.25 11.17
N PHE A 55 -0.75 -0.41 10.84
CA PHE A 55 -0.04 -0.19 9.59
C PHE A 55 -0.91 -0.45 8.36
N LYS A 56 -1.66 -1.57 8.34
CA LYS A 56 -2.58 -1.92 7.24
C LYS A 56 -3.64 -0.83 7.01
N GLN A 57 -4.14 -0.22 8.09
CA GLN A 57 -5.17 0.83 8.02
C GLN A 57 -4.65 2.18 7.52
N ARG A 58 -3.35 2.49 7.68
CA ARG A 58 -2.76 3.75 7.19
C ARG A 58 -3.05 4.00 5.71
N LYS A 59 -3.05 2.95 4.87
CA LYS A 59 -3.35 3.09 3.44
C LYS A 59 -4.75 3.65 3.16
N ARG A 60 -5.71 3.33 4.04
CA ARG A 60 -7.11 3.77 3.94
C ARG A 60 -7.31 5.22 4.39
N GLN A 61 -6.31 5.86 4.99
CA GLN A 61 -6.32 7.30 5.30
C GLN A 61 -6.12 8.07 4.00
N LEU A 62 -7.19 8.21 3.22
CA LEU A 62 -7.17 8.83 1.90
C LEU A 62 -7.44 10.33 1.98
N ALA A 63 -6.69 11.11 1.21
CA ALA A 63 -6.98 12.52 0.95
C ALA A 63 -8.42 12.71 0.48
N PRO A 64 -9.09 13.83 0.84
CA PRO A 64 -10.45 14.13 0.38
C PRO A 64 -10.62 14.06 -1.14
N GLU A 65 -9.61 14.50 -1.90
CA GLU A 65 -9.60 14.39 -3.36
C GLU A 65 -9.63 12.96 -3.89
N CYS A 66 -8.93 12.04 -3.22
CA CYS A 66 -8.92 10.63 -3.60
C CYS A 66 -10.31 10.00 -3.46
N LYS A 67 -11.07 10.38 -2.42
CA LYS A 67 -12.42 9.85 -2.15
C LYS A 67 -13.42 10.18 -3.28
N ARG A 68 -13.20 11.27 -4.01
CA ARG A 68 -14.03 11.71 -5.16
C ARG A 68 -13.43 11.34 -6.52
N CYS A 69 -12.26 10.70 -6.55
CA CYS A 69 -11.54 10.41 -7.78
C CYS A 69 -12.11 9.17 -8.48
N ARG A 70 -12.48 9.29 -9.76
CA ARG A 70 -12.97 8.15 -10.58
C ARG A 70 -11.99 6.98 -10.67
N TRP A 71 -10.68 7.24 -10.50
CA TRP A 71 -9.63 6.23 -10.58
C TRP A 71 -9.31 5.54 -9.25
N LEU A 72 -10.02 5.86 -8.17
CA LEU A 72 -9.71 5.35 -6.83
C LEU A 72 -9.67 3.81 -6.79
N ARG A 73 -10.57 3.13 -7.52
CA ARG A 73 -10.63 1.66 -7.55
C ARG A 73 -9.42 1.01 -8.25
N LEU A 74 -8.65 1.78 -9.04
CA LEU A 74 -7.44 1.29 -9.70
C LEU A 74 -6.20 1.50 -8.84
N CYS A 75 -6.08 2.65 -8.16
CA CYS A 75 -4.86 2.99 -7.43
C CYS A 75 -4.95 2.89 -5.91
N TYR A 76 -6.15 3.01 -5.33
CA TYR A 76 -6.39 3.12 -3.88
C TYR A 76 -5.47 4.12 -3.16
N GLY A 77 -5.17 5.24 -3.81
CA GLY A 77 -4.27 6.29 -3.29
C GLY A 77 -2.78 5.93 -3.31
N GLY A 78 -2.39 4.86 -4.01
CA GLY A 78 -1.00 4.41 -4.15
C GLY A 78 -0.34 4.01 -2.84
N CYS A 79 0.99 3.82 -2.87
CA CYS A 79 1.78 3.53 -1.68
C CYS A 79 1.81 4.73 -0.72
N PRO A 80 1.58 4.56 0.60
CA PRO A 80 1.70 5.62 1.60
C PRO A 80 3.07 6.28 1.66
N LYS A 81 4.17 5.56 1.36
CA LYS A 81 5.53 6.13 1.30
C LYS A 81 5.60 7.36 0.40
N TYR A 82 4.95 7.31 -0.77
CA TYR A 82 4.95 8.42 -1.70
C TYR A 82 3.97 9.55 -1.35
N ARG A 83 3.13 9.39 -0.32
CA ARG A 83 2.29 10.49 0.20
C ARG A 83 3.10 11.36 1.17
N LEU A 84 4.11 10.80 1.83
CA LEU A 84 5.01 11.52 2.73
C LEU A 84 5.76 12.66 2.01
N PHE A 85 6.12 12.49 0.72
CA PHE A 85 6.70 13.58 -0.08
C PHE A 85 5.76 14.78 -0.28
N ASN A 86 4.46 14.59 -0.06
CA ASN A 86 3.45 15.65 -0.09
C ASN A 86 3.01 16.09 1.31
N GLY A 87 3.75 15.71 2.37
CA GLY A 87 3.54 16.19 3.73
C GLY A 87 2.67 15.32 4.64
N GLY A 88 2.36 14.06 4.26
CA GLY A 88 1.66 13.15 5.17
C GLY A 88 0.99 11.95 4.50
N VAL A 89 0.62 10.95 5.31
CA VAL A 89 -0.06 9.72 4.80
C VAL A 89 -1.50 9.97 4.32
N ASP A 90 -2.12 11.04 4.78
CA ASP A 90 -3.44 11.52 4.42
C ASP A 90 -3.43 12.45 3.19
N ARG A 91 -2.25 12.69 2.61
CA ARG A 91 -2.06 13.51 1.40
C ARG A 91 -2.19 12.66 0.14
N THR A 92 -2.30 13.34 -1.00
CA THR A 92 -2.29 12.67 -2.29
C THR A 92 -0.93 12.03 -2.53
N ASN A 93 -0.90 10.92 -3.28
CA ASN A 93 0.35 10.30 -3.70
C ASN A 93 1.15 11.28 -4.58
N TYR A 94 2.47 11.36 -4.41
CA TYR A 94 3.35 12.19 -5.23
C TYR A 94 3.11 12.00 -6.74
N PHE A 95 2.86 10.75 -7.17
CA PHE A 95 2.59 10.42 -8.58
C PHE A 95 1.11 10.53 -8.99
N CYS A 96 0.25 11.17 -8.19
CA CYS A 96 -1.19 11.25 -8.44
C CYS A 96 -1.52 11.80 -9.84
N ILE A 97 -0.84 12.87 -10.27
CA ILE A 97 -1.05 13.48 -11.59
C ILE A 97 -0.63 12.51 -12.70
N ALA A 98 0.52 11.84 -12.56
CA ALA A 98 1.00 10.86 -13.52
C ALA A 98 0.02 9.68 -13.65
N TYR A 99 -0.47 9.13 -12.54
CA TYR A 99 -1.49 8.08 -12.54
C TYR A 99 -2.77 8.53 -13.25
N LYS A 100 -3.29 9.72 -12.94
CA LYS A 100 -4.49 10.27 -13.60
C LYS A 100 -4.31 10.36 -15.12
N ARG A 101 -3.15 10.86 -15.58
CA ARG A 101 -2.81 10.96 -17.02
C ARG A 101 -2.72 9.58 -17.67
N PHE A 102 -1.99 8.66 -17.05
CA PHE A 102 -1.80 7.31 -17.57
C PHE A 102 -3.13 6.54 -17.67
N PHE A 103 -3.95 6.56 -16.61
CA PHE A 103 -5.23 5.87 -16.63
C PHE A 103 -6.17 6.48 -17.67
N ALA A 104 -6.23 7.80 -17.80
CA ALA A 104 -7.02 8.44 -18.85
C ALA A 104 -6.61 7.99 -20.26
N HIS A 105 -5.31 7.87 -20.51
CA HIS A 105 -4.78 7.43 -21.81
C HIS A 105 -5.03 5.94 -22.09
N ALA A 106 -4.83 5.08 -21.09
CA ALA A 106 -4.73 3.64 -21.29
C ALA A 106 -6.00 2.84 -20.94
N HIS A 107 -6.91 3.40 -20.13
CA HIS A 107 -8.02 2.64 -19.51
C HIS A 107 -8.85 1.85 -20.53
N ARG A 108 -9.29 2.48 -21.63
CA ARG A 108 -10.11 1.80 -22.66
C ARG A 108 -9.38 0.63 -23.32
N ARG A 109 -8.06 0.74 -23.53
CA ARG A 109 -7.25 -0.35 -24.12
C ARG A 109 -7.10 -1.51 -23.14
N TYR A 110 -6.88 -1.21 -21.86
CA TYR A 110 -6.79 -2.23 -20.82
C TYR A 110 -8.12 -2.97 -20.61
N LEU A 111 -9.27 -2.29 -20.69
CA LEU A 111 -10.58 -2.97 -20.62
C LEU A 111 -10.76 -3.98 -21.76
N ARG A 112 -10.45 -3.58 -23.01
CA ARG A 112 -10.50 -4.50 -24.16
C ARG A 112 -9.52 -5.66 -24.03
N LEU A 113 -8.34 -5.42 -23.44
CA LEU A 113 -7.39 -6.50 -23.19
C LEU A 113 -7.93 -7.47 -22.13
N ALA A 114 -8.50 -6.95 -21.05
CA ALA A 114 -9.09 -7.77 -19.98
C ALA A 114 -10.21 -8.67 -20.51
N GLU A 115 -11.08 -8.17 -21.39
CA GLU A 115 -12.14 -8.95 -22.06
C GLU A 115 -11.62 -10.11 -22.93
N ARG A 116 -10.36 -10.04 -23.39
CA ARG A 116 -9.76 -11.06 -24.26
C ARG A 116 -8.99 -12.15 -23.52
N ILE A 117 -8.62 -11.90 -22.27
CA ILE A 117 -7.75 -12.79 -21.47
C ILE A 117 -8.47 -13.39 -20.26
N MET A 118 -9.70 -12.95 -19.99
CA MET A 118 -10.63 -13.57 -19.04
C MET A 118 -11.59 -14.47 -19.81
#